data_AF-A0A9W8TNC5-F1
#
_entry.id   AF-A0A9W8TNC5-F1
#
_cell.length_a   1.000
_cell.length_b   1.000
_cell.length_c   1.000
_cell.angle_alpha   90.00
_cell.angle_beta   90.00
_cell.angle_gamma   90.00
#
_symmetry.space_group_name_H-M   'P 1'
#
loop_
_entity.id
_entity.type
_entity.pdbx_description
1 polymer ?
#
loop_
_entity_poly.entity_id
_entity_poly.type
_entity_poly.pdbx_seq_one_letter_code
_entity_poly.pdbx_strand_id
1 'polypeptide(L)'
;MAKPERVLRMSGSYYRKEGVSEEEFHRFSRYHAVKCAKIHEKYGLLKYQIACSSSATQALATSMKTPYQVNTHDLEIEYYFKDIATLLALSADPQFKELHLESEPYVAHDTAKVALTWIETYVENGKAVHIDSGGQSAYAAFSELANIKGPEKPVEKYYEE
;
A
#
# COMPACT_ATOMS: atom_id res chain seq x y z
N MET A 1 -6.50 -23.14 -18.22
CA MET A 1 -5.96 -21.76 -18.14
C MET A 1 -4.86 -21.76 -17.09
N ALA A 2 -3.83 -20.93 -17.22
CA ALA A 2 -2.83 -20.78 -16.17
C ALA A 2 -3.49 -20.17 -14.92
N LYS A 3 -3.09 -20.60 -13.72
CA LYS A 3 -3.55 -19.99 -12.47
C LYS A 3 -3.06 -18.54 -12.39
N PRO A 4 -3.83 -17.61 -11.81
CA PRO A 4 -3.34 -16.26 -11.54
C PRO A 4 -2.09 -16.32 -10.64
N GLU A 5 -1.13 -15.45 -10.91
CA GLU A 5 0.07 -15.31 -10.09
C GLU A 5 -0.27 -14.62 -8.76
N ARG A 6 0.36 -15.05 -7.66
CA ARG A 6 0.24 -14.37 -6.37
C ARG A 6 0.90 -12.99 -6.45
N VAL A 7 0.17 -11.96 -6.02
CA VAL A 7 0.70 -10.60 -5.85
C VAL A 7 0.66 -10.22 -4.38
N LEU A 8 1.77 -9.67 -3.88
CA LEU A 8 1.86 -9.10 -2.54
C LEU A 8 1.46 -7.62 -2.58
N ARG A 9 0.82 -7.16 -1.51
CA ARG A 9 0.44 -5.77 -1.24
C ARG A 9 0.99 -5.36 0.11
N MET A 10 1.70 -4.24 0.15
CA MET A 10 1.94 -3.52 1.39
C MET A 10 1.09 -2.26 1.38
N SER A 11 0.29 -2.05 2.43
CA SER A 11 -0.50 -0.84 2.62
C SER A 11 -0.15 -0.15 3.92
N GLY A 12 -0.09 1.17 3.92
CA GLY A 12 0.09 1.99 5.12
C GLY A 12 -1.00 3.04 5.24
N SER A 13 -1.63 3.16 6.41
CA SER A 13 -2.51 4.27 6.78
C SER A 13 -1.72 5.32 7.54
N TYR A 14 -1.80 6.59 7.12
CA TYR A 14 -1.01 7.70 7.63
C TYR A 14 -1.91 8.88 8.02
N TYR A 15 -1.60 9.49 9.15
CA TYR A 15 -2.18 10.76 9.56
C TYR A 15 -1.24 11.91 9.17
N ARG A 16 -1.84 13.06 8.83
CA ARG A 16 -1.08 14.30 8.67
C ARG A 16 -0.58 14.79 10.03
N LYS A 17 0.55 15.50 10.02
CA LYS A 17 1.10 16.14 11.23
C LYS A 17 0.12 17.18 11.77
N GLU A 18 0.11 17.39 13.08
CA GLU A 18 -0.69 18.44 13.71
C GLU A 18 -0.33 19.82 13.13
N GLY A 19 -1.34 20.64 12.86
CA GLY A 19 -1.18 21.97 12.26
C GLY A 19 -1.10 22.01 10.73
N VAL A 20 -0.84 20.88 10.05
CA VAL A 20 -0.82 20.81 8.58
C VAL A 20 -2.24 20.72 8.04
N SER A 21 -2.66 21.64 7.16
CA SER A 21 -4.01 21.61 6.57
C SER A 21 -4.21 20.43 5.60
N GLU A 22 -5.45 20.00 5.36
CA GLU A 22 -5.74 18.93 4.37
C GLU A 22 -5.28 19.30 2.97
N GLU A 23 -5.44 20.56 2.57
CA GLU A 23 -5.01 21.04 1.25
C GLU A 23 -3.49 20.97 1.10
N GLU A 24 -2.76 21.44 2.10
CA GLU A 24 -1.31 21.38 2.13
C GLU A 24 -0.82 19.92 2.14
N PHE A 25 -1.42 19.08 2.97
CA PHE A 25 -1.09 17.67 3.05
C PHE A 25 -1.34 16.95 1.72
N HIS A 26 -2.45 17.21 1.06
CA HIS A 26 -2.75 16.65 -0.26
C HIS A 26 -1.76 17.15 -1.33
N ARG A 27 -1.42 18.45 -1.33
CA ARG A 27 -0.42 19.02 -2.24
C ARG A 27 0.93 18.36 -2.07
N PHE A 28 1.39 18.21 -0.82
CA PHE A 28 2.62 17.50 -0.48
C PHE A 28 2.55 16.03 -0.92
N SER A 29 1.50 15.31 -0.53
CA SER A 29 1.33 13.88 -0.82
C SER A 29 1.38 13.58 -2.32
N ARG A 30 0.76 14.43 -3.16
CA ARG A 30 0.82 14.28 -4.62
C ARG A 30 2.21 14.51 -5.17
N TYR A 31 2.88 15.57 -4.74
CA TYR A 31 4.25 15.87 -5.16
C TYR A 31 5.21 14.74 -4.76
N HIS A 32 5.09 14.26 -3.52
CA HIS A 32 5.89 13.17 -2.98
C HIS A 32 5.63 11.86 -3.74
N ALA A 33 4.36 11.50 -3.97
CA ALA A 33 3.98 10.30 -4.71
C ALA A 33 4.56 10.26 -6.14
N VAL A 34 4.61 11.39 -6.85
CA VAL A 34 5.22 11.46 -8.19
C VAL A 34 6.72 11.12 -8.15
N LYS A 35 7.44 11.56 -7.11
CA LYS A 35 8.86 11.19 -6.96
C LYS A 35 9.02 9.72 -6.61
N CYS A 36 8.24 9.22 -5.65
CA CYS A 36 8.29 7.81 -5.24
C CYS A 36 7.96 6.88 -6.42
N ALA A 37 6.99 7.23 -7.27
CA ALA A 37 6.61 6.43 -8.44
C ALA A 37 7.79 6.12 -9.39
N LYS A 38 8.70 7.07 -9.61
CA LYS A 38 9.90 6.86 -10.45
C LYS A 38 10.86 5.84 -9.83
N ILE A 39 10.99 5.86 -8.50
CA ILE A 39 11.81 4.89 -7.77
C ILE A 39 11.12 3.51 -7.79
N HIS A 40 9.81 3.46 -7.56
CA HIS A 40 9.04 2.22 -7.63
C HIS A 40 9.15 1.53 -8.99
N GLU A 41 9.06 2.30 -10.08
CA GLU A 41 9.25 1.80 -11.44
C GLU A 41 10.63 1.19 -11.62
N LYS A 42 11.69 1.88 -11.16
CA LYS A 42 13.08 1.39 -11.20
C LYS A 42 13.24 0.02 -10.52
N TYR A 43 12.50 -0.25 -9.44
CA TYR A 43 12.53 -1.55 -8.73
C TYR A 43 11.52 -2.58 -9.24
N GLY A 44 10.71 -2.25 -10.24
CA GLY A 44 9.77 -3.18 -10.86
C GLY A 44 8.51 -3.44 -10.04
N LEU A 45 8.05 -2.47 -9.24
CA LEU A 45 6.74 -2.57 -8.59
C LEU A 45 5.64 -2.68 -9.65
N LEU A 46 4.66 -3.54 -9.39
CA LEU A 46 3.55 -3.80 -10.29
C LEU A 46 2.52 -2.67 -10.28
N LYS A 47 2.33 -2.06 -9.12
CA LYS A 47 1.38 -0.96 -8.90
C LYS A 47 1.80 -0.15 -7.68
N TYR A 48 1.56 1.15 -7.76
CA TYR A 48 1.69 2.10 -6.67
C TYR A 48 0.50 3.06 -6.71
N GLN A 49 -0.13 3.31 -5.58
CA GLN A 49 -1.19 4.30 -5.48
C GLN A 49 -1.25 4.97 -4.11
N ILE A 50 -1.87 6.15 -4.10
CA ILE A 50 -2.30 6.83 -2.89
C ILE A 50 -3.82 6.97 -2.92
N ALA A 51 -4.48 6.77 -1.78
CA ALA A 51 -5.89 7.03 -1.57
C ALA A 51 -6.04 8.10 -0.49
N CYS A 52 -6.67 9.22 -0.85
CA CYS A 52 -6.81 10.37 0.03
C CYS A 52 -8.16 10.32 0.75
N SER A 53 -8.14 10.44 2.08
CA SER A 53 -9.29 10.32 2.96
C SER A 53 -9.52 11.65 3.68
N SER A 54 -10.09 12.64 2.98
CA SER A 54 -10.41 13.94 3.58
C SER A 54 -11.53 13.85 4.62
N SER A 55 -11.64 14.86 5.49
CA SER A 55 -12.74 15.00 6.46
C SER A 55 -14.11 14.86 5.80
N ALA A 56 -14.29 15.35 4.56
CA ALA A 56 -15.53 15.20 3.82
C ALA A 56 -15.84 13.73 3.46
N THR A 57 -14.84 12.97 3.01
CA THR A 57 -15.01 11.54 2.69
C THR A 57 -15.23 10.69 3.95
N GLN A 58 -14.55 11.02 5.05
CA GLN A 58 -14.74 10.35 6.35
C GLN A 58 -16.12 10.65 6.95
N ALA A 59 -16.60 11.89 6.84
CA ALA A 59 -17.96 12.26 7.23
C ALA A 59 -19.01 11.51 6.39
N LEU A 60 -18.77 11.39 5.08
CA LEU A 60 -19.63 10.60 4.20
C LEU A 60 -19.65 9.13 4.61
N ALA A 61 -18.51 8.51 4.88
CA ALA A 61 -18.43 7.13 5.36
C ALA A 61 -19.21 6.93 6.68
N THR A 62 -19.08 7.88 7.61
CA THR A 62 -19.85 7.88 8.87
C THR A 62 -21.36 7.96 8.61
N SER A 63 -21.78 8.78 7.65
CA SER A 63 -23.20 8.96 7.31
C SER A 63 -23.87 7.72 6.71
N MET A 64 -23.08 6.77 6.19
CA MET A 64 -23.61 5.50 5.67
C MET A 64 -24.15 4.58 6.77
N LYS A 65 -23.90 4.89 8.06
CA LYS A 65 -24.42 4.14 9.23
C LYS A 65 -24.17 2.63 9.15
N THR A 66 -23.02 2.25 8.61
CA THR A 66 -22.58 0.84 8.61
C THR A 66 -22.21 0.41 10.03
N PRO A 67 -22.21 -0.89 10.37
CA PRO A 67 -21.77 -1.37 11.68
C PRO A 67 -20.24 -1.28 11.88
N TYR A 68 -19.49 -0.82 10.87
CA TYR A 68 -18.04 -0.82 10.87
C TYR A 68 -17.46 0.49 11.43
N GLN A 69 -16.28 0.38 12.05
CA GLN A 69 -15.52 1.55 12.44
C GLN A 69 -14.95 2.24 11.20
N VAL A 70 -15.15 3.56 11.12
CA VAL A 70 -14.52 4.37 10.07
C VAL A 70 -13.05 4.53 10.40
N ASN A 71 -12.19 4.17 9.45
CA ASN A 71 -10.76 4.46 9.54
C ASN A 71 -10.54 5.95 9.19
N THR A 72 -9.91 6.70 10.08
CA THR A 72 -9.84 8.18 10.02
C THR A 72 -8.48 8.72 9.58
N HIS A 73 -7.60 7.88 9.03
CA HIS A 73 -6.34 8.33 8.45
C HIS A 73 -6.59 9.32 7.31
N ASP A 74 -5.62 10.20 7.04
CA ASP A 74 -5.72 11.20 5.97
C ASP A 74 -5.26 10.63 4.60
N LEU A 75 -4.34 9.66 4.63
CA LEU A 75 -3.76 9.02 3.44
C LEU A 75 -3.57 7.51 3.63
N GLU A 76 -3.95 6.73 2.64
CA GLU A 76 -3.52 5.34 2.49
C GLU A 76 -2.57 5.22 1.30
N ILE A 77 -1.45 4.54 1.50
CA ILE A 77 -0.47 4.28 0.44
C ILE A 77 -0.38 2.79 0.21
N GLU A 78 -0.38 2.36 -1.04
CA GLU A 78 -0.30 0.95 -1.42
C GLU A 78 0.78 0.69 -2.46
N TYR A 79 1.51 -0.41 -2.26
CA TYR A 79 2.54 -0.90 -3.16
C TYR A 79 2.29 -2.37 -3.45
N TYR A 80 2.40 -2.78 -4.72
CA TYR A 80 2.18 -4.15 -5.16
C TYR A 80 3.43 -4.70 -5.82
N PHE A 81 3.83 -5.91 -5.43
CA PHE A 81 5.09 -6.52 -5.83
C PHE A 81 5.00 -8.05 -5.79
N LYS A 82 5.98 -8.72 -6.41
CA LYS A 82 5.98 -10.19 -6.52
C LYS A 82 6.62 -10.87 -5.31
N ASP A 83 7.69 -10.29 -4.80
CA ASP A 83 8.48 -10.88 -3.72
C ASP A 83 9.02 -9.82 -2.74
N ILE A 84 9.41 -10.29 -1.56
CA ILE A 84 9.92 -9.44 -0.49
C ILE A 84 11.26 -8.81 -0.85
N ALA A 85 12.06 -9.42 -1.74
CA ALA A 85 13.37 -8.89 -2.12
C ALA A 85 13.24 -7.56 -2.86
N THR A 86 12.24 -7.41 -3.75
CA THR A 86 11.89 -6.12 -4.37
C THR A 86 11.63 -5.04 -3.32
N LEU A 87 10.82 -5.36 -2.32
CA LEU A 87 10.45 -4.41 -1.26
C LEU A 87 11.68 -3.99 -0.42
N LEU A 88 12.54 -4.95 -0.06
CA LEU A 88 13.77 -4.67 0.69
C LEU A 88 14.76 -3.82 -0.12
N ALA A 89 14.92 -4.11 -1.41
CA ALA A 89 15.79 -3.34 -2.29
C ALA A 89 15.32 -1.90 -2.45
N LEU A 90 14.00 -1.69 -2.61
CA LEU A 90 13.39 -0.36 -2.62
C LEU A 90 13.70 0.41 -1.33
N SER A 91 13.53 -0.22 -0.17
CA SER A 91 13.74 0.45 1.12
C SER A 91 15.22 0.72 1.44
N ALA A 92 16.13 0.02 0.77
CA ALA A 92 17.55 0.32 0.81
C ALA A 92 17.96 1.48 -0.12
N ASP A 93 17.08 1.95 -1.03
CA ASP A 93 17.41 3.02 -1.98
C ASP A 93 17.65 4.36 -1.25
N PRO A 94 18.83 5.00 -1.41
CA PRO A 94 19.14 6.25 -0.73
C PRO A 94 18.15 7.37 -1.06
N GLN A 95 17.69 7.47 -2.30
CA GLN A 95 16.73 8.50 -2.70
C GLN A 95 15.37 8.25 -2.06
N PHE A 96 14.98 6.98 -1.89
CA PHE A 96 13.75 6.64 -1.19
C PHE A 96 13.82 7.00 0.30
N LYS A 97 14.97 6.79 0.94
CA LYS A 97 15.22 7.23 2.32
C LYS A 97 15.16 8.75 2.46
N GLU A 98 15.76 9.49 1.54
CA GLU A 98 15.67 10.96 1.52
C GLU A 98 14.21 11.45 1.39
N LEU A 99 13.40 10.80 0.55
CA LEU A 99 11.98 11.11 0.45
C LEU A 99 11.25 10.85 1.77
N HIS A 100 11.53 9.73 2.44
CA HIS A 100 10.94 9.44 3.75
C HIS A 100 11.23 10.57 4.74
N LEU A 101 12.47 11.04 4.82
CA LEU A 101 12.84 12.18 5.67
C LEU A 101 12.16 13.49 5.23
N GLU A 102 12.01 13.75 3.93
CA GLU A 102 11.27 14.91 3.39
C GLU A 102 9.80 14.96 3.87
N SER A 103 9.22 13.81 4.26
CA SER A 103 7.82 13.73 4.70
C SER A 103 7.57 13.99 6.18
N GLU A 104 8.61 14.04 7.01
CA GLU A 104 8.52 14.20 8.48
C GLU A 104 7.76 15.47 8.95
N PRO A 105 7.84 16.62 8.25
CA PRO A 105 7.06 17.81 8.59
C PRO A 105 5.56 17.67 8.29
N TYR A 106 5.18 16.75 7.40
CA TYR A 106 3.82 16.62 6.87
C TYR A 106 3.08 15.40 7.41
N VAL A 107 3.79 14.34 7.79
CA VAL A 107 3.25 13.04 8.18
C VAL A 107 3.59 12.73 9.65
N ALA A 108 2.60 12.27 10.41
CA ALA A 108 2.81 11.71 11.74
C ALA A 108 3.25 10.23 11.64
N HIS A 109 4.51 9.97 11.32
CA HIS A 109 5.02 8.61 11.02
C HIS A 109 4.83 7.59 12.15
N ASP A 110 4.90 8.02 13.40
CA ASP A 110 4.70 7.21 14.61
C ASP A 110 3.26 6.66 14.74
N THR A 111 2.30 7.27 14.04
CA THR A 111 0.90 6.83 14.01
C THR A 111 0.60 5.85 12.88
N ALA A 112 1.57 5.60 11.99
CA ALA A 112 1.36 4.80 10.79
C ALA A 112 0.99 3.35 11.13
N LYS A 113 0.02 2.80 10.41
CA LYS A 113 -0.38 1.39 10.52
C LYS A 113 -0.12 0.69 9.20
N VAL A 114 0.73 -0.34 9.21
CA VAL A 114 1.13 -1.08 8.00
C VAL A 114 0.54 -2.49 8.00
N ALA A 115 0.11 -2.96 6.83
CA ALA A 115 -0.29 -4.33 6.59
C ALA A 115 0.46 -4.89 5.38
N LEU A 116 0.94 -6.13 5.50
CA LEU A 116 1.48 -6.94 4.40
C LEU A 116 0.51 -8.08 4.12
N THR A 117 -0.02 -8.14 2.91
CA THR A 117 -1.01 -9.13 2.49
C THR A 117 -0.66 -9.70 1.11
N TRP A 118 -1.26 -10.81 0.70
CA TRP A 118 -1.44 -11.09 -0.73
C TRP A 118 -2.83 -10.63 -1.16
N ILE A 119 -3.02 -10.43 -2.46
CA ILE A 119 -4.32 -10.05 -3.03
C ILE A 119 -4.86 -11.14 -3.93
N GLU A 120 -6.18 -11.30 -3.90
CA GLU A 120 -6.94 -12.12 -4.83
C GLU A 120 -8.04 -11.26 -5.46
N THR A 121 -7.86 -10.91 -6.73
CA THR A 121 -8.83 -10.13 -7.50
C THR A 121 -9.91 -11.02 -8.11
N TYR A 122 -11.18 -10.71 -7.87
CA TYR A 122 -12.32 -11.42 -8.45
C TYR A 122 -13.18 -10.56 -9.37
N VAL A 123 -13.01 -9.23 -9.32
CA VAL A 123 -13.60 -8.27 -10.26
C VAL A 123 -12.54 -7.26 -10.66
N GLU A 124 -12.34 -7.07 -11.95
CA GLU A 124 -11.43 -6.08 -12.52
C GLU A 124 -12.09 -5.40 -13.71
N ASN A 125 -12.03 -4.06 -13.76
CA ASN A 125 -12.64 -3.27 -14.84
C ASN A 125 -14.12 -3.62 -15.12
N GLY A 126 -14.88 -3.87 -14.04
CA GLY A 126 -16.31 -4.23 -14.11
C GLY A 126 -16.60 -5.65 -14.59
N LYS A 127 -15.59 -6.52 -14.70
CA LYS A 127 -15.72 -7.90 -15.17
C LYS A 127 -15.28 -8.89 -14.10
N ALA A 128 -15.99 -10.01 -13.97
CA ALA A 128 -15.55 -11.13 -13.17
C ALA A 128 -14.24 -11.71 -13.76
N VAL A 129 -13.24 -11.91 -12.91
CA VAL A 129 -11.93 -12.47 -13.27
C VAL A 129 -11.54 -13.56 -12.29
N HIS A 130 -10.67 -14.47 -12.72
CA HIS A 130 -10.07 -15.50 -11.86
C HIS A 130 -11.10 -16.43 -11.17
N ILE A 131 -12.21 -16.65 -11.85
CA ILE A 131 -13.23 -17.66 -11.54
C ILE A 131 -13.22 -18.68 -12.69
N ASP A 132 -13.15 -19.97 -12.36
CA ASP A 132 -13.15 -21.03 -13.37
C ASP A 132 -14.56 -21.32 -13.93
N SER A 133 -14.65 -22.24 -14.90
CA SER A 133 -15.93 -22.61 -15.52
C SER A 133 -16.91 -23.29 -14.55
N GLY A 134 -16.45 -23.75 -13.38
CA GLY A 134 -17.27 -24.32 -12.31
C GLY A 134 -17.69 -23.30 -11.26
N GLY A 135 -17.35 -22.02 -11.42
CA GLY A 135 -17.67 -20.97 -10.45
C GLY A 135 -16.76 -20.97 -9.22
N GLN A 136 -15.63 -21.68 -9.25
CA GLN A 136 -14.66 -21.72 -8.16
C GLN A 136 -13.50 -20.73 -8.40
N SER A 137 -12.80 -20.37 -7.32
CA SER A 137 -11.58 -19.56 -7.44
C SER A 137 -10.53 -20.26 -8.29
N ALA A 138 -9.95 -19.53 -9.24
CA ALA A 138 -8.85 -20.01 -10.09
C ALA A 138 -7.47 -19.90 -9.41
N TYR A 139 -7.40 -19.28 -8.23
CA TYR A 139 -6.15 -19.14 -7.47
C TYR A 139 -5.65 -20.49 -6.94
N ALA A 140 -4.37 -20.52 -6.56
CA ALA A 140 -3.80 -21.67 -5.89
C ALA A 140 -4.38 -21.88 -4.48
N ALA A 141 -4.12 -23.06 -3.89
CA ALA A 141 -4.55 -23.35 -2.52
C ALA A 141 -3.83 -22.46 -1.51
N PHE A 142 -4.45 -22.25 -0.34
CA PHE A 142 -3.89 -21.45 0.74
C PHE A 142 -2.45 -21.83 1.10
N SER A 143 -2.13 -23.12 1.18
CA SER A 143 -0.77 -23.60 1.52
C SER A 143 0.31 -23.13 0.53
N GLU A 144 -0.06 -22.89 -0.72
CA GLU A 144 0.83 -22.34 -1.75
C GLU A 144 0.90 -20.81 -1.64
N LEU A 145 -0.26 -20.15 -1.51
CA LEU A 145 -0.35 -18.69 -1.44
C LEU A 145 0.28 -18.10 -0.18
N ALA A 146 0.08 -18.75 0.97
CA ALA A 146 0.63 -18.33 2.25
C ALA A 146 2.12 -18.66 2.40
N ASN A 147 2.69 -19.49 1.51
CA ASN A 147 4.12 -19.79 1.51
C ASN A 147 4.92 -18.63 0.91
N ILE A 148 5.03 -17.55 1.67
CA ILE A 148 5.77 -16.34 1.33
C ILE A 148 7.16 -16.46 1.94
N LYS A 149 8.19 -16.43 1.09
CA LYS A 149 9.58 -16.49 1.54
C LYS A 149 10.06 -15.09 1.92
N GLY A 150 10.44 -14.92 3.19
CA GLY A 150 11.17 -13.74 3.65
C GLY A 150 12.65 -13.78 3.26
N PRO A 151 13.42 -12.74 3.61
CA PRO A 151 14.88 -12.76 3.44
C PRO A 151 15.52 -13.83 4.33
N GLU A 152 16.64 -14.41 3.88
CA GLU A 152 17.41 -15.38 4.67
C GLU A 152 18.01 -14.78 5.96
N LYS A 153 18.21 -13.46 5.98
CA LYS A 153 18.71 -12.71 7.14
C LYS A 153 17.69 -11.65 7.56
N PRO A 154 17.37 -11.52 8.86
CA PRO A 154 16.58 -10.41 9.36
C PRO A 154 17.23 -9.08 9.00
N VAL A 155 16.42 -8.10 8.60
CA VAL A 155 16.87 -6.72 8.40
C VAL A 155 16.81 -6.02 9.76
N GLU A 156 17.93 -5.48 10.23
CA GLU A 156 18.04 -4.93 11.60
C GLU A 156 17.12 -3.71 11.83
N LYS A 157 17.00 -2.82 10.83
CA LYS A 157 16.05 -1.69 10.82
C LYS A 157 15.62 -1.34 9.40
N TYR A 158 14.36 -0.93 9.26
CA TYR A 158 13.77 -0.55 7.96
C TYR A 158 14.07 0.91 7.58
N TYR A 159 14.14 1.78 8.59
CA TYR A 159 14.64 3.14 8.51
C TYR A 159 15.66 3.30 9.66
N GLU A 160 16.89 3.70 9.35
CA GLU A 160 17.85 4.14 10.37
C GLU A 160 17.74 5.66 10.47
N GLU A 161 17.75 6.16 11.71
CA GLU A 161 17.85 7.58 12.05
C GLU A 161 19.20 8.17 11.61
#